data_AF-C1E026-F1
#
_entry.id   AF-C1E026-F1
#
_cell.length_a   1.000
_cell.length_b   1.000
_cell.length_c   1.000
_cell.angle_alpha   90.00
_cell.angle_beta   90.00
_cell.angle_gamma   90.00
#
_symmetry.space_group_name_H-M   'P 1'
#
loop_
_entity.id
_entity.type
_entity.pdbx_description
1 polymer ?
#
loop_
_entity_poly.entity_id
_entity_poly.type
_entity_poly.pdbx_seq_one_letter_code
_entity_poly.pdbx_strand_id
1 'polypeptide(L)'
;MAVGVPPNPIGSYAINGFLPDKEALWKYPAISDGWFRIHNTIRAEMGKFRAMLVRVSQETVMQDWQIDALKTYWKGHFALVHSHHWHEENLFNPMLKERVELPAKLEKDHEQILKLMNGVDDEVAKISSGAGSTLQPVLKAFDKYAPDMKNHLTEEENICVPLMRAYFEPKPVGEKVEKIMKKMPKIEMGSFVHHQGSQAEFQKFMAQEGVPFFVWYLEFKKCRTMYREKMETLVQRVLTGVQPANTSKKELADAINFDPSMSWKVA
;
A
#
# COMPACT_ATOMS: atom_id res chain seq x y z
N MET A 1 17.00 -13.86 -3.26
CA MET A 1 16.29 -13.41 -2.05
C MET A 1 17.33 -13.30 -0.95
N ALA A 2 17.63 -12.10 -0.49
CA ALA A 2 18.42 -11.97 0.74
C ALA A 2 17.53 -12.48 1.88
N VAL A 3 17.91 -13.62 2.45
CA VAL A 3 17.28 -14.13 3.67
C VAL A 3 17.67 -13.12 4.74
N GLY A 4 16.74 -12.23 5.09
CA GLY A 4 16.94 -11.29 6.19
C GLY A 4 17.31 -12.06 7.45
N VAL A 5 18.11 -11.43 8.32
CA VAL A 5 18.41 -11.99 9.65
C VAL A 5 17.07 -12.36 10.30
N PRO A 6 16.88 -13.61 10.75
CA PRO A 6 15.63 -14.00 11.38
C PRO A 6 15.35 -13.07 12.56
N PRO A 7 14.11 -12.60 12.74
CA PRO A 7 13.79 -11.69 13.82
C PRO A 7 14.21 -12.32 15.15
N ASN A 8 14.69 -11.51 16.08
CA ASN A 8 15.02 -11.99 17.42
C ASN A 8 13.75 -12.61 18.04
N PRO A 9 13.89 -13.51 19.04
CA PRO A 9 12.72 -14.01 19.76
C PRO A 9 11.86 -12.85 20.28
N ILE A 10 10.53 -12.91 20.11
CA ILE A 10 9.60 -11.82 20.48
C ILE A 10 9.84 -11.28 21.91
N GLY A 11 10.20 -12.17 22.85
CA GLY A 11 10.49 -11.81 24.24
C GLY A 11 11.75 -10.93 24.43
N SER A 12 12.71 -10.96 23.49
CA SER A 12 13.93 -10.15 23.61
C SER A 12 13.71 -8.66 23.37
N TYR A 13 12.55 -8.28 22.85
CA TYR A 13 12.18 -6.89 22.63
C TYR A 13 11.49 -6.26 23.85
N ALA A 14 11.12 -7.04 24.87
CA ALA A 14 10.41 -6.52 26.04
C ALA A 14 11.25 -5.49 26.81
N ILE A 15 10.61 -4.41 27.22
CA ILE A 15 11.16 -3.47 28.22
C ILE A 15 10.40 -3.59 29.54
N ASN A 16 10.97 -3.12 30.65
CA ASN A 16 10.28 -2.94 31.94
C ASN A 16 9.50 -4.17 32.46
N GLY A 17 9.88 -5.39 32.06
CA GLY A 17 9.22 -6.63 32.49
C GLY A 17 7.87 -6.91 31.82
N PHE A 18 7.51 -6.22 30.73
CA PHE A 18 6.33 -6.59 29.94
C PHE A 18 6.48 -7.99 29.35
N LEU A 19 5.38 -8.74 29.29
CA LEU A 19 5.36 -10.11 28.79
C LEU A 19 4.65 -10.20 27.43
N PRO A 20 5.12 -11.04 26.50
CA PRO A 20 4.48 -11.29 25.21
C PRO A 20 3.30 -12.27 25.34
N ASP A 21 2.28 -11.91 26.11
CA ASP A 21 1.18 -12.80 26.52
C ASP A 21 -0.18 -12.45 25.91
N LYS A 22 -0.24 -11.51 24.96
CA LYS A 22 -1.50 -11.01 24.38
C LYS A 22 -1.91 -11.67 23.06
N GLU A 23 -1.01 -12.42 22.40
CA GLU A 23 -1.28 -13.03 21.08
C GLU A 23 -2.58 -13.85 21.06
N ALA A 24 -2.84 -14.63 22.13
CA ALA A 24 -4.02 -15.48 22.23
C ALA A 24 -5.36 -14.71 22.29
N LEU A 25 -5.33 -13.39 22.54
CA LEU A 25 -6.51 -12.54 22.56
C LEU A 25 -6.99 -12.17 21.14
N TRP A 26 -6.12 -12.34 20.14
CA TRP A 26 -6.43 -12.04 18.74
C TRP A 26 -7.16 -13.22 18.08
N LYS A 27 -8.37 -12.96 17.58
CA LYS A 27 -9.29 -14.01 17.11
C LYS A 27 -9.18 -14.30 15.61
N TYR A 28 -8.19 -13.73 14.95
CA TYR A 28 -7.97 -13.81 13.51
C TYR A 28 -6.46 -13.83 13.22
N PRO A 29 -6.05 -14.39 12.06
CA PRO A 29 -4.64 -14.50 11.73
C PRO A 29 -4.02 -13.13 11.44
N ALA A 30 -2.71 -12.99 11.67
CA ALA A 30 -1.99 -11.72 11.51
C ALA A 30 -2.14 -11.09 10.11
N ILE A 31 -2.24 -11.92 9.07
CA ILE A 31 -2.48 -11.46 7.68
C ILE A 31 -3.81 -10.71 7.50
N SER A 32 -4.73 -10.81 8.46
CA SER A 32 -6.01 -10.10 8.46
C SER A 32 -5.98 -8.77 9.21
N ASP A 33 -4.87 -8.42 9.86
CA ASP A 33 -4.66 -7.12 10.50
C ASP A 33 -4.73 -5.97 9.48
N GLY A 34 -5.26 -4.82 9.90
CA GLY A 34 -5.31 -3.61 9.06
C GLY A 34 -3.94 -3.20 8.51
N TRP A 35 -2.88 -3.42 9.30
CA TRP A 35 -1.48 -3.17 8.93
C TRP A 35 -1.04 -4.01 7.72
N PHE A 36 -1.22 -5.34 7.78
CA PHE A 36 -0.94 -6.23 6.64
C PHE A 36 -1.76 -5.86 5.40
N ARG A 37 -3.04 -5.51 5.60
CA ARG A 37 -3.97 -5.17 4.52
C ARG A 37 -3.59 -3.87 3.80
N ILE A 38 -3.08 -2.87 4.51
CA ILE A 38 -2.60 -1.63 3.88
C ILE A 38 -1.29 -1.88 3.14
N HIS A 39 -0.40 -2.74 3.64
CA HIS A 39 0.82 -3.15 2.90
C HIS A 39 0.48 -3.84 1.58
N ASN A 40 -0.51 -4.74 1.58
CA ASN A 40 -1.00 -5.36 0.36
C ASN A 40 -1.58 -4.34 -0.63
N THR A 41 -2.23 -3.29 -0.13
CA THR A 41 -2.69 -2.16 -0.96
C THR A 41 -1.50 -1.44 -1.60
N ILE A 42 -0.47 -1.10 -0.84
CA ILE A 42 0.75 -0.42 -1.33
C ILE A 42 1.46 -1.29 -2.39
N ARG A 43 1.60 -2.60 -2.15
CA ARG A 43 2.18 -3.54 -3.13
C ARG A 43 1.39 -3.58 -4.43
N ALA A 44 0.06 -3.58 -4.35
CA ALA A 44 -0.83 -3.62 -5.51
C ALA A 44 -0.88 -2.28 -6.28
N GLU A 45 -0.63 -1.14 -5.62
CA GLU A 45 -0.47 0.16 -6.28
C GLU A 45 0.89 0.25 -7.00
N MET A 46 1.99 -0.15 -6.35
CA MET A 46 3.34 -0.21 -6.94
C MET A 46 3.38 -1.05 -8.22
N GLY A 47 2.95 -2.30 -8.10
CA GLY A 47 1.76 -2.68 -8.82
C GLY A 47 1.54 -2.25 -10.28
N LYS A 48 0.33 -1.74 -10.37
CA LYS A 48 -0.26 -1.08 -11.51
C LYS A 48 0.62 0.05 -12.02
N PHE A 49 1.28 0.81 -11.16
CA PHE A 49 2.15 1.89 -11.62
C PHE A 49 3.29 1.37 -12.51
N ARG A 50 3.95 0.30 -12.09
CA ARG A 50 4.97 -0.34 -12.93
C ARG A 50 4.39 -0.82 -14.26
N ALA A 51 3.23 -1.48 -14.23
CA ALA A 51 2.59 -1.97 -15.44
C ALA A 51 2.28 -0.82 -16.43
N MET A 52 1.81 0.32 -15.91
CA MET A 52 1.61 1.54 -16.71
C MET A 52 2.92 2.06 -17.29
N LEU A 53 4.00 2.16 -16.51
CA LEU A 53 5.32 2.61 -17.00
C LEU A 53 5.84 1.71 -18.12
N VAL A 54 5.77 0.39 -17.93
CA VAL A 54 6.22 -0.59 -18.93
C VAL A 54 5.39 -0.45 -20.20
N ARG A 55 4.06 -0.40 -20.10
CA ARG A 55 3.17 -0.27 -21.25
C ARG A 55 3.46 0.99 -22.06
N VAL A 56 3.59 2.14 -21.41
CA VAL A 56 3.85 3.42 -22.09
C VAL A 56 5.27 3.46 -22.67
N SER A 57 6.25 2.80 -22.04
CA SER A 57 7.63 2.75 -22.55
C SER A 57 7.79 2.02 -23.88
N GLN A 58 6.78 1.25 -24.29
CA GLN A 58 6.75 0.53 -25.58
C GLN A 58 6.19 1.39 -26.72
N GLU A 59 5.60 2.56 -26.41
CA GLU A 59 5.08 3.47 -27.43
C GLU A 59 6.22 4.21 -28.14
N THR A 60 6.10 4.37 -29.46
CA THR A 60 7.06 5.17 -30.24
C THR A 60 6.91 6.66 -29.97
N VAL A 61 5.71 7.10 -29.58
CA VAL A 61 5.39 8.48 -29.20
C VAL A 61 4.46 8.45 -27.99
N MET A 62 4.92 9.02 -26.88
CA MET A 62 4.10 9.18 -25.68
C MET A 62 3.08 10.31 -25.85
N GLN A 63 1.82 10.02 -25.57
CA GLN A 63 0.71 10.97 -25.66
C GLN A 63 0.49 11.67 -24.32
N ASP A 64 0.04 12.92 -24.35
CA ASP A 64 -0.16 13.76 -23.15
C ASP A 64 -1.05 13.06 -22.10
N TRP A 65 -2.15 12.42 -22.53
CA TRP A 65 -3.06 11.75 -21.61
C TRP A 65 -2.43 10.55 -20.88
N GLN A 66 -1.44 9.87 -21.49
CA GLN A 66 -0.72 8.77 -20.85
C GLN A 66 0.18 9.32 -19.74
N ILE A 67 0.82 10.46 -20.01
CA ILE A 67 1.69 11.16 -19.07
C ILE A 67 0.86 11.70 -17.90
N ASP A 68 -0.28 12.32 -18.18
CA ASP A 68 -1.21 12.80 -17.16
C ASP A 68 -1.71 11.65 -16.28
N ALA A 69 -2.00 10.49 -16.88
CA ALA A 69 -2.39 9.29 -16.14
C ALA A 69 -1.27 8.78 -15.23
N LEU A 70 -0.03 8.71 -15.72
CA LEU A 70 1.14 8.32 -14.92
C LEU A 70 1.37 9.29 -13.75
N LYS A 71 1.38 10.60 -14.01
CA LYS A 71 1.56 11.64 -12.97
C LYS A 71 0.46 11.60 -11.93
N THR A 72 -0.80 11.48 -12.37
CA THR A 72 -1.96 11.42 -11.47
C THR A 72 -1.94 10.16 -10.61
N TYR A 73 -1.64 9.01 -11.21
CA TYR A 73 -1.57 7.75 -10.49
C TYR A 73 -0.44 7.76 -9.45
N TRP A 74 0.76 8.20 -9.85
CA TRP A 74 1.91 8.32 -8.94
C TRP A 74 1.60 9.22 -7.75
N LYS A 75 0.98 10.39 -7.98
CA LYS A 75 0.59 11.30 -6.89
C LYS A 75 -0.33 10.65 -5.86
N GLY A 76 -1.26 9.78 -6.30
CA GLY A 76 -2.13 9.04 -5.39
C GLY A 76 -1.37 8.00 -4.57
N HIS A 77 -0.49 7.23 -5.21
CA HIS A 77 0.40 6.28 -4.52
C HIS A 77 1.33 6.97 -3.52
N PHE A 78 1.93 8.09 -3.92
CA PHE A 78 2.79 8.92 -3.09
C PHE A 78 2.07 9.39 -1.83
N ALA A 79 0.85 9.91 -1.97
CA ALA A 79 0.02 10.33 -0.83
C ALA A 79 -0.32 9.17 0.11
N LEU A 80 -0.69 8.00 -0.45
CA LEU A 80 -1.00 6.80 0.33
C LEU A 80 0.18 6.37 1.20
N VAL A 81 1.38 6.29 0.63
CA VAL A 81 2.60 5.88 1.35
C VAL A 81 2.96 6.88 2.44
N HIS A 82 2.89 8.19 2.16
CA HIS A 82 3.14 9.22 3.19
C HIS A 82 2.15 9.14 4.35
N SER A 83 0.87 8.98 4.04
CA SER A 83 -0.21 8.82 5.02
C SER A 83 0.03 7.58 5.89
N HIS A 84 0.39 6.46 5.26
CA HIS A 84 0.70 5.20 5.94
C HIS A 84 1.87 5.33 6.93
N HIS A 85 3.04 5.79 6.49
CA HIS A 85 4.19 5.96 7.40
C HIS A 85 3.91 7.02 8.47
N TRP A 86 3.15 8.08 8.16
CA TRP A 86 2.73 9.05 9.19
C TRP A 86 1.92 8.36 10.30
N HIS A 87 1.00 7.45 9.97
CA HIS A 87 0.25 6.69 10.97
C HIS A 87 1.17 5.81 11.83
N GLU A 88 2.20 5.22 11.25
CA GLU A 88 3.17 4.42 11.98
C GLU A 88 3.96 5.28 12.95
N GLU A 89 4.61 6.34 12.47
CA GLU A 89 5.42 7.26 13.26
C GLU A 89 4.65 7.92 14.40
N ASN A 90 3.38 8.28 14.17
CA ASN A 90 2.62 9.12 15.10
C ASN A 90 1.61 8.34 15.95
N LEU A 91 1.23 7.11 15.56
CA LEU A 91 0.24 6.33 16.30
C LEU A 91 0.78 4.98 16.77
N PHE A 92 1.41 4.20 15.89
CA PHE A 92 1.79 2.83 16.21
C PHE A 92 3.16 2.69 16.84
N ASN A 93 4.19 3.35 16.31
CA ASN A 93 5.55 3.33 16.87
C ASN A 93 5.56 3.86 18.31
N PRO A 94 4.86 4.97 18.65
CA PRO A 94 4.76 5.42 20.04
C PRO A 94 4.08 4.37 20.93
N MET A 95 3.03 3.72 20.44
CA MET A 95 2.34 2.67 21.20
C MET A 95 3.27 1.48 21.46
N LEU A 96 3.92 0.95 20.42
CA LEU A 96 4.85 -0.17 20.54
C LEU A 96 5.96 0.15 21.54
N LYS A 97 6.56 1.35 21.46
CA LYS A 97 7.60 1.82 22.39
C LYS A 97 7.19 1.89 23.86
N GLU A 98 5.89 1.84 24.19
CA GLU A 98 5.43 1.72 25.58
C GLU A 98 5.81 0.38 26.21
N ARG A 99 5.98 -0.69 25.40
CA ARG A 99 6.16 -2.07 25.88
C ARG A 99 7.35 -2.80 25.26
N VAL A 100 7.86 -2.33 24.12
CA VAL A 100 8.96 -2.97 23.40
C VAL A 100 10.02 -1.98 22.93
N GLU A 101 11.28 -2.42 22.88
CA GLU A 101 12.37 -1.69 22.24
C GLU A 101 12.39 -2.02 20.74
N LEU A 102 11.88 -1.11 19.90
CA LEU A 102 11.86 -1.32 18.45
C LEU A 102 13.28 -1.26 17.86
N PRO A 103 13.61 -2.09 16.85
CA PRO A 103 14.86 -1.97 16.11
C PRO A 103 15.05 -0.57 15.55
N ALA A 104 16.19 0.07 15.85
CA ALA A 104 16.55 1.39 15.31
C ALA A 104 16.63 1.43 13.77
N LYS A 105 16.73 0.27 13.12
CA LYS A 105 16.70 0.14 11.65
C LYS A 105 15.36 0.55 11.06
N LEU A 106 14.24 0.18 11.70
CA LEU A 106 12.89 0.45 11.16
C LEU A 106 12.64 1.95 10.94
N GLU A 107 13.09 2.79 11.89
CA GLU A 107 12.96 4.25 11.76
C GLU A 107 13.86 4.82 10.67
N LYS A 108 15.09 4.30 10.53
CA LYS A 108 16.02 4.75 9.48
C LYS A 108 15.53 4.35 8.09
N ASP A 109 14.84 3.23 7.97
CA ASP A 109 14.30 2.76 6.70
C ASP A 109 13.20 3.68 6.19
N HIS A 110 12.35 4.25 7.06
CA HIS A 110 11.35 5.26 6.68
C HIS A 110 12.01 6.45 5.96
N GLU A 111 13.07 7.03 6.54
CA GLU A 111 13.80 8.14 5.93
C GLU A 111 14.36 7.79 4.54
N GLN A 112 14.99 6.61 4.43
CA GLN A 112 15.61 6.16 3.19
C GLN A 112 14.57 5.86 2.10
N ILE A 113 13.43 5.26 2.45
CA ILE A 113 12.36 4.93 1.52
C ILE A 113 11.65 6.19 1.02
N LEU A 114 11.37 7.14 1.91
CA LEU A 114 10.79 8.42 1.52
C LEU A 114 11.74 9.20 0.59
N LYS A 115 13.05 9.13 0.82
CA LYS A 115 14.05 9.70 -0.10
C LYS A 115 14.02 9.03 -1.47
N LEU A 116 13.94 7.70 -1.55
CA LEU A 116 13.81 6.98 -2.82
C LEU A 116 12.52 7.35 -3.55
N MET A 117 11.42 7.48 -2.81
CA MET A 117 10.12 7.88 -3.35
C MET A 117 10.14 9.30 -3.92
N ASN A 118 10.78 10.26 -3.22
CA ASN A 118 10.99 11.61 -3.76
C ASN A 118 11.82 11.58 -5.06
N GLY A 119 12.81 10.69 -5.15
CA GLY A 119 13.57 10.50 -6.40
C GLY A 119 12.70 9.98 -7.55
N VAL A 120 11.68 9.16 -7.28
CA VAL A 120 10.70 8.77 -8.31
C VAL A 120 9.80 9.95 -8.67
N ASP A 121 9.33 10.71 -7.69
CA ASP A 121 8.50 11.90 -7.91
C ASP A 121 9.18 12.94 -8.81
N ASP A 122 10.45 13.22 -8.55
CA ASP A 122 11.27 14.12 -9.36
C ASP A 122 11.34 13.67 -10.83
N GLU A 123 11.54 12.38 -11.08
CA GLU A 123 11.58 11.84 -12.45
C GLU A 123 10.20 11.81 -13.11
N VAL A 124 9.14 11.51 -12.33
CA VAL A 124 7.75 11.55 -12.83
C VAL A 124 7.35 12.97 -13.24
N ALA A 125 7.77 13.99 -12.47
CA ALA A 125 7.50 15.39 -12.79
C ALA A 125 8.11 15.82 -14.13
N LYS A 126 9.28 15.27 -14.47
CA LYS A 126 10.05 15.58 -15.70
C LYS A 126 9.51 14.91 -16.97
N ILE A 127 8.56 13.98 -16.87
CA ILE A 127 8.01 13.31 -18.06
C ILE A 127 7.38 14.35 -19.00
N SER A 128 7.79 14.32 -20.26
CA SER A 128 7.32 15.16 -21.37
C SER A 128 6.77 14.30 -22.52
N SER A 129 5.86 14.84 -23.33
CA SER A 129 5.34 14.18 -24.53
C SER A 129 6.24 14.39 -25.74
N GLY A 130 5.95 13.66 -26.83
CA GLY A 130 6.63 13.82 -28.11
C GLY A 130 7.63 12.72 -28.45
N ALA A 131 8.19 12.81 -29.65
CA ALA A 131 9.19 11.88 -30.15
C ALA A 131 10.52 12.05 -29.39
N GLY A 132 11.10 10.93 -28.94
CA GLY A 132 12.36 10.93 -28.18
C GLY A 132 12.18 11.07 -26.66
N SER A 133 10.96 11.33 -26.17
CA SER A 133 10.66 11.23 -24.75
C SER A 133 10.83 9.79 -24.26
N THR A 134 11.31 9.61 -23.04
CA THR A 134 11.63 8.29 -22.48
C THR A 134 11.20 8.17 -21.02
N LEU A 135 10.73 6.98 -20.64
CA LEU A 135 10.45 6.62 -19.24
C LEU A 135 11.62 5.94 -18.55
N GLN A 136 12.77 5.78 -19.22
CA GLN A 136 13.95 5.12 -18.64
C GLN A 136 14.40 5.73 -17.29
N PRO A 137 14.45 7.06 -17.10
CA PRO A 137 14.79 7.64 -15.80
C PRO A 137 13.80 7.25 -14.69
N VAL A 138 12.49 7.28 -15.00
CA VAL A 138 11.42 6.92 -14.05
C VAL A 138 11.49 5.44 -13.70
N LEU A 139 11.63 4.56 -14.70
CA LEU A 139 11.78 3.12 -14.49
C LEU A 139 13.01 2.82 -13.62
N LYS A 140 14.14 3.46 -13.87
CA LYS A 140 15.37 3.28 -13.08
C LYS A 140 15.21 3.76 -11.64
N ALA A 141 14.51 4.88 -11.41
CA ALA A 141 14.21 5.36 -10.06
C ALA A 141 13.25 4.39 -9.34
N PHE A 142 12.19 3.95 -10.03
CA PHE A 142 11.19 3.05 -9.49
C PHE A 142 11.76 1.67 -9.17
N ASP A 143 12.64 1.13 -10.02
CA ASP A 143 13.30 -0.16 -9.82
C ASP A 143 14.29 -0.16 -8.63
N LYS A 144 14.68 1.01 -8.12
CA LYS A 144 15.38 1.15 -6.84
C LYS A 144 14.41 1.25 -5.67
N TYR A 145 13.35 2.04 -5.82
CA TYR A 145 12.35 2.27 -4.78
C TYR A 145 11.54 1.01 -4.42
N ALA A 146 11.01 0.31 -5.43
CA ALA A 146 10.02 -0.74 -5.20
C ALA A 146 10.55 -1.97 -4.43
N PRO A 147 11.78 -2.47 -4.69
CA PRO A 147 12.34 -3.56 -3.89
C PRO A 147 12.55 -3.18 -2.42
N ASP A 148 13.06 -1.97 -2.16
CA ASP A 148 13.34 -1.49 -0.80
C ASP A 148 12.04 -1.30 -0.01
N MET A 149 11.02 -0.70 -0.64
CA MET A 149 9.68 -0.62 -0.06
C MET A 149 9.12 -2.02 0.27
N LYS A 150 9.20 -2.98 -0.66
CA LYS A 150 8.71 -4.34 -0.40
C LYS A 150 9.42 -5.01 0.78
N ASN A 151 10.74 -4.88 0.85
CA ASN A 151 11.53 -5.46 1.93
C ASN A 151 11.16 -4.85 3.28
N HIS A 152 10.98 -3.53 3.32
CA HIS A 152 10.58 -2.81 4.52
C HIS A 152 9.19 -3.20 5.01
N LEU A 153 8.18 -3.22 4.14
CA LEU A 153 6.83 -3.69 4.49
C LEU A 153 6.86 -5.12 5.04
N THR A 154 7.71 -5.99 4.45
CA THR A 154 7.89 -7.37 4.92
C THR A 154 8.63 -7.44 6.26
N GLU A 155 9.55 -6.54 6.54
CA GLU A 155 10.22 -6.47 7.84
C GLU A 155 9.24 -6.06 8.94
N GLU A 156 8.42 -5.04 8.71
CA GLU A 156 7.37 -4.61 9.64
C GLU A 156 6.34 -5.72 9.88
N GLU A 157 5.94 -6.44 8.84
CA GLU A 157 5.05 -7.60 8.94
C GLU A 157 5.64 -8.74 9.78
N ASN A 158 6.96 -8.90 9.77
CA ASN A 158 7.67 -9.95 10.51
C ASN A 158 8.10 -9.51 11.91
N ILE A 159 8.09 -8.21 12.21
CA ILE A 159 8.57 -7.65 13.48
C ILE A 159 7.44 -6.87 14.17
N CYS A 160 7.01 -5.75 13.59
CA CYS A 160 6.03 -4.85 14.19
C CYS A 160 4.68 -5.52 14.45
N VAL A 161 4.16 -6.28 13.49
CA VAL A 161 2.85 -6.95 13.65
C VAL A 161 2.91 -8.02 14.75
N PRO A 162 3.89 -8.95 14.78
CA PRO A 162 4.04 -9.88 15.89
C PRO A 162 4.23 -9.19 17.25
N LEU A 163 5.03 -8.12 17.32
CA LEU A 163 5.21 -7.37 18.57
C LEU A 163 3.92 -6.70 19.03
N MET A 164 3.17 -6.07 18.10
CA MET A 164 1.87 -5.50 18.40
C MET A 164 0.95 -6.55 19.02
N ARG A 165 0.85 -7.73 18.39
CA ARG A 165 -0.09 -8.76 18.83
C ARG A 165 0.35 -9.44 20.13
N ALA A 166 1.65 -9.64 20.31
CA ALA A 166 2.21 -10.25 21.51
C ALA A 166 2.08 -9.35 22.76
N TYR A 167 2.17 -8.03 22.61
CA TYR A 167 2.22 -7.11 23.75
C TYR A 167 0.97 -6.25 23.93
N PHE A 168 0.04 -6.19 22.96
CA PHE A 168 -1.16 -5.35 23.05
C PHE A 168 -2.44 -6.15 22.85
N GLU A 169 -3.49 -5.75 23.56
CA GLU A 169 -4.83 -6.28 23.36
C GLU A 169 -5.43 -5.73 22.06
N PRO A 170 -6.34 -6.46 21.40
CA PRO A 170 -6.95 -6.00 20.15
C PRO A 170 -7.71 -4.67 20.28
N LYS A 171 -8.35 -4.40 21.42
CA LYS A 171 -9.22 -3.22 21.58
C LYS A 171 -8.45 -1.89 21.48
N PRO A 172 -7.37 -1.63 22.25
CA PRO A 172 -6.57 -0.41 22.08
C PRO A 172 -6.00 -0.23 20.67
N VAL A 173 -5.66 -1.34 19.99
CA VAL A 173 -5.21 -1.30 18.60
C VAL A 173 -6.34 -0.88 17.67
N GLY A 174 -7.52 -1.48 17.82
CA GLY A 174 -8.72 -1.14 17.05
C GLY A 174 -9.12 0.32 17.19
N GLU A 175 -8.95 0.94 18.36
CA GLU A 175 -9.20 2.37 18.56
C GLU A 175 -8.26 3.28 17.73
N LYS A 176 -7.00 2.84 17.49
CA LYS A 176 -6.08 3.55 16.59
C LYS A 176 -6.49 3.35 15.13
N VAL A 177 -6.85 2.12 14.74
CA VAL A 177 -7.37 1.83 13.40
C VAL A 177 -8.61 2.67 13.11
N GLU A 178 -9.55 2.77 14.05
CA GLU A 178 -10.75 3.60 13.91
C GLU A 178 -10.39 5.09 13.71
N LYS A 179 -9.43 5.63 14.48
CA LYS A 179 -8.93 7.01 14.31
C LYS A 179 -8.35 7.26 12.92
N ILE A 180 -7.59 6.30 12.40
CA ILE A 180 -7.02 6.34 11.04
C ILE A 180 -8.15 6.36 10.02
N MET A 181 -9.07 5.40 10.09
CA MET A 181 -10.15 5.26 9.12
C MET A 181 -11.06 6.49 9.06
N LYS A 182 -11.29 7.18 10.19
CA LYS A 182 -12.08 8.42 10.24
C LYS A 182 -11.42 9.62 9.55
N LYS A 183 -10.09 9.66 9.49
CA LYS A 183 -9.32 10.80 8.96
C LYS A 183 -8.72 10.55 7.58
N MET A 184 -8.65 9.29 7.15
CA MET A 184 -8.07 8.90 5.88
C MET A 184 -8.77 9.61 4.71
N PRO A 185 -8.02 10.26 3.81
CA PRO A 185 -8.57 10.84 2.59
C PRO A 185 -9.37 9.83 1.77
N LYS A 186 -10.47 10.28 1.13
CA LYS A 186 -11.42 9.40 0.44
C LYS A 186 -10.81 8.54 -0.65
N ILE A 187 -9.78 9.04 -1.35
CA ILE A 187 -9.08 8.28 -2.38
C ILE A 187 -8.21 7.19 -1.76
N GLU A 188 -7.50 7.47 -0.68
CA GLU A 188 -6.69 6.49 0.06
C GLU A 188 -7.58 5.41 0.66
N MET A 189 -8.67 5.79 1.33
CA MET A 189 -9.68 4.85 1.83
C MET A 189 -10.28 4.03 0.69
N GLY A 190 -10.54 4.66 -0.45
CA GLY A 190 -11.02 3.98 -1.65
C GLY A 190 -10.04 2.96 -2.19
N SER A 191 -8.74 3.27 -2.19
CA SER A 191 -7.66 2.36 -2.57
C SER A 191 -7.60 1.17 -1.62
N PHE A 192 -7.59 1.41 -0.31
CA PHE A 192 -7.62 0.36 0.70
C PHE A 192 -8.81 -0.59 0.47
N VAL A 193 -10.03 -0.05 0.42
CA VAL A 193 -11.27 -0.84 0.21
C VAL A 193 -11.26 -1.57 -1.13
N HIS A 194 -10.70 -0.97 -2.18
CA HIS A 194 -10.65 -1.60 -3.50
C HIS A 194 -9.85 -2.91 -3.45
N HIS A 195 -8.69 -2.89 -2.79
CA HIS A 195 -7.72 -3.97 -2.77
C HIS A 195 -8.03 -5.09 -1.77
N GLN A 196 -9.03 -4.92 -0.91
CA GLN A 196 -9.50 -5.99 -0.01
C GLN A 196 -10.40 -7.04 -0.70
N GLY A 197 -10.59 -6.94 -2.03
CA GLY A 197 -11.41 -7.88 -2.78
C GLY A 197 -12.88 -7.48 -2.90
N SER A 198 -13.78 -8.45 -2.85
CA SER A 198 -15.23 -8.29 -2.93
C SER A 198 -15.82 -7.51 -1.75
N GLN A 199 -17.09 -7.09 -1.88
CA GLN A 199 -17.82 -6.51 -0.75
C GLN A 199 -17.88 -7.48 0.44
N ALA A 200 -18.10 -8.78 0.18
CA ALA A 200 -18.18 -9.78 1.22
C ALA A 200 -16.85 -9.94 1.98
N GLU A 201 -15.72 -9.88 1.28
CA GLU A 201 -14.39 -9.91 1.92
C GLU A 201 -14.13 -8.67 2.76
N PHE A 202 -14.48 -7.48 2.26
CA PHE A 202 -14.35 -6.25 3.04
C PHE A 202 -15.28 -6.23 4.26
N GLN A 203 -16.49 -6.79 4.14
CA GLN A 203 -17.42 -6.90 5.27
C GLN A 203 -16.88 -7.82 6.39
N LYS A 204 -16.05 -8.81 6.09
CA LYS A 204 -15.34 -9.60 7.11
C LYS A 204 -14.37 -8.72 7.90
N PHE A 205 -13.61 -7.88 7.22
CA PHE A 205 -12.74 -6.89 7.87
C PHE A 205 -13.55 -5.89 8.70
N MET A 206 -14.66 -5.37 8.18
CA MET A 206 -15.53 -4.49 8.96
C MET A 206 -16.04 -5.15 10.24
N ALA A 207 -16.51 -6.41 10.16
CA ALA A 207 -16.98 -7.14 11.33
C ALA A 207 -15.85 -7.39 12.34
N GLN A 208 -14.64 -7.68 11.87
CA GLN A 208 -13.43 -7.84 12.69
C GLN A 208 -13.12 -6.56 13.48
N GLU A 209 -13.15 -5.40 12.82
CA GLU A 209 -12.85 -4.10 13.41
C GLU A 209 -14.05 -3.47 14.15
N GLY A 210 -15.15 -4.22 14.33
CA GLY A 210 -16.36 -3.73 15.00
C GLY A 210 -17.11 -2.63 14.24
N VAL A 211 -16.83 -2.48 12.93
CA VAL A 211 -17.47 -1.47 12.07
C VAL A 211 -18.85 -1.97 11.62
N PRO A 212 -19.95 -1.24 11.91
CA PRO A 212 -21.29 -1.68 11.53
C PRO A 212 -21.47 -1.84 10.01
N PHE A 213 -22.19 -2.88 9.59
CA PHE A 213 -22.33 -3.23 8.17
C PHE A 213 -22.90 -2.08 7.32
N PHE A 214 -23.76 -1.23 7.88
CA PHE A 214 -24.37 -0.11 7.15
C PHE A 214 -23.37 0.98 6.77
N VAL A 215 -22.22 1.07 7.45
CA VAL A 215 -21.13 2.01 7.12
C VAL A 215 -20.57 1.75 5.72
N TRP A 216 -20.67 0.51 5.23
CA TRP A 216 -20.38 0.18 3.83
C TRP A 216 -21.15 1.08 2.86
N TYR A 217 -22.46 1.24 3.09
CA TYR A 217 -23.33 2.00 2.20
C TYR A 217 -23.21 3.51 2.42
N LEU A 218 -22.88 3.94 3.65
CA LEU A 218 -22.70 5.36 3.96
C LEU A 218 -21.39 5.92 3.40
N GLU A 219 -20.29 5.16 3.52
CA GLU A 219 -18.93 5.66 3.28
C GLU A 219 -18.11 4.79 2.32
N PHE A 220 -17.83 3.52 2.66
CA PHE A 220 -16.81 2.74 1.95
C PHE A 220 -17.13 2.46 0.49
N LYS A 221 -18.41 2.21 0.17
CA LYS A 221 -18.85 2.04 -1.22
C LYS A 221 -18.53 3.28 -2.05
N LYS A 222 -18.77 4.48 -1.51
CA LYS A 222 -18.50 5.75 -2.21
C LYS A 222 -17.01 6.00 -2.38
N CYS A 223 -16.21 5.76 -1.34
CA CYS A 223 -14.75 5.85 -1.42
C CYS A 223 -14.20 4.89 -2.48
N ARG A 224 -14.64 3.63 -2.48
CA ARG A 224 -14.25 2.62 -3.48
C ARG A 224 -14.62 3.03 -4.90
N THR A 225 -15.84 3.53 -5.10
CA THR A 225 -16.28 4.06 -6.40
C THR A 225 -15.40 5.22 -6.86
N MET A 226 -15.15 6.18 -5.98
CA MET A 226 -14.32 7.35 -6.29
C MET A 226 -12.89 6.95 -6.68
N TYR A 227 -12.27 6.04 -5.95
CA TYR A 227 -10.95 5.51 -6.29
C TYR A 227 -10.97 4.79 -7.65
N ARG A 228 -12.00 3.99 -7.96
CA ARG A 228 -12.12 3.36 -9.27
C ARG A 228 -12.24 4.37 -10.42
N GLU A 229 -13.07 5.39 -10.23
CA GLU A 229 -13.29 6.43 -11.23
C GLU A 229 -12.02 7.27 -11.47
N LYS A 230 -11.30 7.61 -10.41
CA LYS A 230 -10.15 8.53 -10.49
C LYS A 230 -8.80 7.87 -10.69
N MET A 231 -8.62 6.63 -10.24
CA MET A 231 -7.34 5.93 -10.25
C MET A 231 -7.40 4.70 -11.17
N GLU A 232 -8.31 3.76 -10.93
CA GLU A 232 -8.34 2.52 -11.72
C GLU A 232 -8.65 2.73 -13.18
N THR A 233 -9.49 3.72 -13.48
CA THR A 233 -9.82 4.03 -14.86
C THR A 233 -8.58 4.56 -15.59
N LEU A 234 -7.62 5.20 -14.90
CA LEU A 234 -6.33 5.60 -15.49
C LEU A 234 -5.48 4.38 -15.86
N VAL A 235 -5.38 3.42 -14.93
CA VAL A 235 -4.66 2.14 -15.14
C VAL A 235 -5.26 1.42 -16.34
N GLN A 236 -6.59 1.26 -16.37
CA GLN A 236 -7.32 0.63 -17.48
C GLN A 236 -6.99 1.29 -18.82
N ARG A 237 -7.12 2.62 -18.91
CA ARG A 237 -6.89 3.38 -20.14
C ARG A 237 -5.47 3.20 -20.66
N VAL A 238 -4.48 3.33 -19.77
CA VAL A 238 -3.07 3.19 -20.15
C VAL A 238 -2.79 1.78 -20.62
N LEU A 239 -3.24 0.77 -19.88
CA LEU A 239 -2.93 -0.62 -20.20
C LEU A 239 -3.60 -1.11 -21.49
N THR A 240 -4.80 -0.62 -21.83
CA THR A 240 -5.47 -0.98 -23.09
C THR A 240 -5.10 -0.09 -24.27
N GLY A 241 -4.44 1.05 -24.05
CA GLY A 241 -4.12 2.03 -25.09
C GLY A 241 -5.34 2.75 -25.66
N VAL A 242 -6.52 2.64 -25.02
CA VAL A 242 -7.76 3.25 -25.48
C VAL A 242 -8.07 4.51 -24.66
N GLN A 243 -8.03 5.69 -25.31
CA GLN A 243 -8.59 6.94 -24.79
C GLN A 243 -10.13 6.81 -24.71
N PRO A 244 -10.83 7.49 -23.78
CA PRO A 244 -11.92 6.87 -23.04
C PRO A 244 -13.11 6.41 -23.91
N ALA A 245 -13.39 5.11 -23.86
CA ALA A 245 -14.73 4.54 -23.86
C ALA A 245 -14.72 3.21 -23.08
N ASN A 246 -15.53 3.15 -22.01
CA ASN A 246 -15.92 1.98 -21.20
C ASN A 246 -15.17 0.66 -21.48
N THR A 247 -13.97 0.52 -20.93
CA THR A 247 -13.23 -0.75 -20.91
C THR A 247 -13.86 -1.69 -19.87
N SER A 248 -14.06 -2.96 -20.23
CA SER A 248 -14.68 -3.97 -19.38
C SER A 248 -13.74 -4.47 -18.27
N LYS A 249 -14.30 -5.05 -17.19
CA LYS A 249 -13.52 -5.66 -16.10
C LYS A 249 -12.59 -6.79 -16.55
N LYS A 250 -12.94 -7.50 -17.63
CA LYS A 250 -12.16 -8.62 -18.17
C LYS A 250 -10.88 -8.11 -18.84
N GLU A 251 -10.99 -7.07 -19.67
CA GLU A 251 -9.86 -6.43 -20.33
C GLU A 251 -8.85 -5.86 -19.31
N LEU A 252 -9.33 -5.35 -18.17
CA LEU A 252 -8.45 -4.94 -17.07
C LEU A 252 -7.68 -6.12 -16.46
N ALA A 253 -8.34 -7.24 -16.19
CA ALA A 253 -7.68 -8.40 -15.59
C ALA A 253 -6.61 -8.97 -16.54
N ASP A 254 -6.89 -9.03 -17.84
CA ASP A 254 -5.96 -9.52 -18.86
C ASP A 254 -4.76 -8.56 -19.00
N ALA A 255 -5.00 -7.24 -18.93
CA ALA A 255 -3.94 -6.23 -19.05
C ALA A 255 -3.08 -6.08 -17.77
N ILE A 256 -3.64 -6.33 -16.58
CA ILE A 256 -2.85 -6.37 -15.32
C ILE A 256 -1.88 -7.56 -15.30
N ASN A 257 -2.21 -8.66 -15.99
CA ASN A 257 -1.34 -9.82 -16.14
C ASN A 257 -0.24 -9.64 -17.21
N PHE A 258 -0.07 -8.44 -17.78
CA PHE A 258 0.90 -8.15 -18.83
C PHE A 258 2.37 -8.26 -18.38
N ASP A 259 2.64 -8.17 -17.06
CA ASP A 259 3.95 -8.42 -16.47
C ASP A 259 3.91 -9.63 -15.51
N PRO A 260 4.29 -10.84 -15.97
CA PRO A 260 4.33 -12.04 -15.12
C PRO A 260 5.44 -11.99 -14.06
N SER A 261 6.40 -11.06 -14.14
CA SER A 261 7.47 -10.94 -13.14
C SER A 261 7.00 -10.34 -11.81
N MET A 262 5.79 -9.79 -11.79
CA MET A 262 5.20 -9.11 -10.63
C MET A 262 3.80 -9.64 -10.34
N SER A 263 3.57 -10.98 -10.36
CA SER A 263 2.24 -11.55 -10.15
C SER A 263 1.56 -10.96 -8.89
N TRP A 264 0.58 -10.08 -9.10
CA TRP A 264 -0.08 -9.26 -8.07
C TRP A 264 -1.15 -10.02 -7.28
N LYS A 265 -1.14 -11.35 -7.34
CA LYS A 265 -2.06 -12.16 -6.57
C LYS A 265 -1.64 -12.02 -5.10
N VAL A 266 -2.38 -11.15 -4.41
CA VAL A 266 -2.49 -11.15 -2.95
C VAL A 266 -2.78 -12.60 -2.57
N ALA A 267 -1.82 -13.25 -1.90
CA ALA A 267 -2.01 -14.56 -1.30
C ALA A 267 -3.00 -14.45 -0.14
#